data_AF-A0A7R8WLR4-F1
#
_entry.id   AF-A0A7R8WLR4-F1
#
_cell.length_a   1.000
_cell.length_b   1.000
_cell.length_c   1.000
_cell.angle_alpha   90.00
_cell.angle_beta   90.00
_cell.angle_gamma   90.00
#
_symmetry.space_group_name_H-M   'P 1'
#
loop_
_entity.id
_entity.type
_entity.pdbx_description
1 polymer ?
#
loop_
_entity_poly.entity_id
_entity_poly.type
_entity_poly.pdbx_seq_one_letter_code
_entity_poly.pdbx_strand_id
1 'polypeptide(L)'
;IEKQDEKLKPPPITRIMRENAPECNIMFIGFVASVLMGASMPLYAILFGEVIGVLSNPDNDEAMKDARYYAFLFIGAGVGAGIAAFLQASMFGIAGEQLTLRMRRKTFAAMLRQEISWYDRDENNTGTLTSRLSGDAASMQGVSHVSIEIQLLSSFLVGIPITVTKWFLRQSASDEKTVSARVV
;
A
#
# COMPACT_ATOMS: atom_id res chain seq x y z
N ILE A 1 -47.32 5.31 3.76
CA ILE A 1 -46.77 5.57 2.41
C ILE A 1 -45.28 5.33 2.54
N GLU A 2 -44.88 4.11 2.20
CA GLU A 2 -43.54 3.57 2.24
C GLU A 2 -42.72 4.28 1.16
N LYS A 3 -41.95 5.30 1.55
CA LYS A 3 -41.02 5.95 0.63
C LYS A 3 -39.90 4.96 0.37
N GLN A 4 -39.93 4.34 -0.80
CA GLN A 4 -38.84 3.56 -1.34
C GLN A 4 -37.57 4.42 -1.27
N ASP A 5 -36.63 3.98 -0.45
CA ASP A 5 -35.22 4.32 -0.58
C ASP A 5 -34.79 3.94 -2.00
N GLU A 6 -34.90 4.87 -2.94
CA GLU A 6 -34.24 4.77 -4.23
C GLU A 6 -32.74 4.85 -3.94
N LYS A 7 -32.14 3.70 -3.62
CA LYS A 7 -30.70 3.51 -3.47
C LYS A 7 -30.06 3.92 -4.78
N LEU A 8 -29.68 5.20 -4.86
CA LEU A 8 -28.87 5.77 -5.92
C LEU A 8 -27.71 4.83 -6.17
N LYS A 9 -27.66 4.29 -7.39
CA LYS A 9 -26.61 3.37 -7.84
C LYS A 9 -25.27 4.06 -7.54
N PRO A 10 -24.36 3.46 -6.74
CA PRO A 10 -23.12 4.11 -6.39
C PRO A 10 -22.41 4.47 -7.70
N PRO A 11 -22.01 5.74 -7.89
CA PRO A 11 -21.30 6.14 -9.08
C PRO A 11 -20.05 5.24 -9.20
N PRO A 12 -19.71 4.76 -10.39
CA PRO A 12 -18.56 3.88 -10.55
C PRO A 12 -17.32 4.60 -10.04
N ILE A 13 -16.49 3.89 -9.25
CA ILE A 13 -15.27 4.42 -8.63
C ILE A 13 -14.34 5.06 -9.69
N THR A 14 -14.38 4.56 -10.93
CA THR A 14 -13.66 5.10 -12.08
C THR A 14 -14.04 6.54 -12.43
N ARG A 15 -15.30 6.94 -12.24
CA ARG A 15 -15.77 8.31 -12.46
C ARG A 15 -15.25 9.26 -11.37
N ILE A 16 -15.14 8.77 -10.14
CA ILE A 16 -14.56 9.52 -9.01
C ILE A 16 -13.04 9.68 -9.19
N MET A 17 -12.35 8.62 -9.62
CA MET A 17 -10.91 8.67 -9.91
C MET A 17 -10.57 9.61 -11.09
N ARG A 18 -11.39 9.64 -12.14
CA ARG A 18 -11.17 10.50 -13.32
C ARG A 18 -11.25 12.00 -12.99
N GLU A 19 -12.04 12.38 -12.01
CA GLU A 19 -12.14 13.76 -11.51
C GLU A 19 -10.95 14.18 -10.62
N ASN A 20 -10.13 13.21 -10.21
CA ASN A 20 -8.97 13.40 -9.33
C ASN A 20 -7.61 13.46 -10.08
N ALA A 21 -7.65 13.67 -11.39
CA ALA A 21 -6.48 13.73 -12.28
C ALA A 21 -5.27 14.56 -11.79
N PRO A 22 -5.40 15.74 -11.14
CA PRO A 22 -4.23 16.49 -10.68
C PRO A 22 -3.46 15.83 -9.53
N GLU A 23 -4.13 15.04 -8.68
CA GLU A 23 -3.50 14.32 -7.56
C GLU A 23 -2.89 12.98 -7.98
N CYS A 24 -3.07 12.58 -9.25
CA CYS A 24 -2.63 11.29 -9.76
C CYS A 24 -1.10 11.16 -9.73
N ASN A 25 -0.37 12.26 -9.92
CA ASN A 25 1.09 12.26 -9.84
C ASN A 25 1.60 11.95 -8.42
N ILE A 26 0.96 12.51 -7.39
CA ILE A 26 1.31 12.29 -5.98
C ILE A 26 0.93 10.86 -5.57
N MET A 27 -0.24 10.38 -6.01
CA MET A 27 -0.65 8.99 -5.82
C MET A 27 0.28 7.98 -6.51
N PHE A 28 0.81 8.32 -7.69
CA PHE A 28 1.74 7.44 -8.42
C PHE A 28 3.08 7.32 -7.69
N ILE A 29 3.61 8.43 -7.18
CA ILE A 29 4.83 8.41 -6.35
C ILE A 29 4.60 7.58 -5.08
N GLY A 30 3.45 7.76 -4.42
CA GLY A 30 3.03 6.95 -3.29
C GLY A 30 2.94 5.46 -3.64
N PHE A 31 2.38 5.12 -4.81
CA PHE A 31 2.27 3.74 -5.29
C PHE A 31 3.65 3.10 -5.47
N VAL A 32 4.60 3.78 -6.11
CA VAL A 32 5.97 3.28 -6.26
C VAL A 32 6.63 3.06 -4.90
N ALA A 33 6.44 3.98 -3.95
CA ALA A 33 6.92 3.82 -2.57
C ALA A 33 6.27 2.61 -1.86
N SER A 34 4.97 2.38 -2.06
CA SER A 34 4.26 1.20 -1.53
C SER A 34 4.82 -0.11 -2.07
N VAL A 35 5.18 -0.16 -3.36
CA VAL A 35 5.79 -1.36 -3.97
C VAL A 35 7.14 -1.66 -3.33
N LEU A 36 7.98 -0.63 -3.16
CA LEU A 36 9.28 -0.77 -2.49
C LEU A 36 9.13 -1.23 -1.04
N MET A 37 8.15 -0.66 -0.32
CA MET A 37 7.85 -1.07 1.05
C MET A 37 7.28 -2.49 1.11
N GLY A 38 6.45 -2.90 0.14
CA GLY A 38 5.94 -4.27 0.06
C GLY A 38 7.03 -5.32 -0.21
N ALA A 39 8.07 -4.93 -0.97
CA ALA A 39 9.26 -5.75 -1.20
C ALA A 39 10.17 -5.88 0.04
N SER A 40 10.00 -5.02 1.06
CA SER A 40 10.85 -5.05 2.26
C SER A 40 10.66 -6.33 3.08
N MET A 41 9.42 -6.81 3.24
CA MET A 41 9.08 -8.06 3.95
C MET A 41 9.83 -9.29 3.40
N PRO A 42 9.76 -9.62 2.10
CA PRO A 42 10.51 -10.74 1.54
C PRO A 42 12.03 -10.50 1.56
N LEU A 43 12.49 -9.26 1.39
CA LEU A 43 13.92 -8.92 1.52
C LEU A 43 14.43 -9.26 2.92
N TYR A 44 13.69 -8.90 3.97
CA TYR A 44 14.03 -9.25 5.35
C TYR A 44 14.08 -10.76 5.57
N ALA A 45 13.10 -11.52 5.04
CA ALA A 45 13.09 -12.98 5.16
C ALA A 45 14.33 -13.62 4.50
N ILE A 46 14.73 -13.11 3.33
CA ILE A 46 15.91 -13.57 2.59
C ILE A 46 17.20 -13.26 3.36
N LEU A 47 17.37 -12.03 3.83
CA LEU A 47 18.55 -11.62 4.60
C LEU A 47 18.68 -12.42 5.89
N PHE A 48 17.56 -12.61 6.60
CA PHE A 48 17.54 -13.39 7.82
C PHE A 48 17.91 -14.86 7.57
N GLY A 49 17.45 -15.43 6.45
CA GLY A 49 17.82 -16.79 6.04
C GLY A 49 19.32 -16.95 5.75
N GLU A 50 19.96 -15.96 5.12
CA GLU A 50 21.42 -15.99 4.89
C GLU A 50 22.22 -15.89 6.19
N VAL A 51 21.78 -15.03 7.13
CA VAL A 51 22.43 -14.91 8.45
C VAL A 51 22.40 -16.25 9.20
N ILE A 52 21.27 -16.95 9.20
CA ILE A 52 21.18 -18.30 9.78
C ILE A 52 22.12 -19.28 9.06
N GLY A 53 22.25 -19.17 7.74
CA GLY A 53 23.19 -19.97 6.95
C GLY A 53 24.65 -19.77 7.36
N VAL A 54 25.06 -18.51 7.54
CA VAL A 54 26.42 -18.14 8.00
C VAL A 54 26.70 -18.70 9.39
N LEU A 55 25.73 -18.65 10.30
CA LEU A 55 25.87 -19.20 11.66
C LEU A 55 26.03 -20.73 11.69
N SER A 56 25.68 -21.42 10.60
CA SER A 56 25.85 -22.88 10.50
C SER A 56 27.23 -23.29 9.97
N ASN A 57 28.10 -22.34 9.60
CA ASN A 57 29.45 -22.66 9.14
C ASN A 57 30.37 -23.03 10.31
N PRO A 58 31.17 -24.10 10.19
CA PRO A 58 32.07 -24.56 11.25
C PRO A 58 33.31 -23.66 11.45
N ASP A 59 33.62 -22.77 10.51
CA ASP A 59 34.76 -21.86 10.59
C ASP A 59 34.34 -20.49 11.17
N ASN A 60 34.85 -20.16 12.36
CA ASN A 60 34.43 -18.98 13.12
C ASN A 60 34.92 -17.66 12.51
N ASP A 61 36.11 -17.64 11.89
CA ASP A 61 36.68 -16.40 11.37
C ASP A 61 36.02 -15.95 10.05
N GLU A 62 35.65 -16.90 9.20
CA GLU A 62 34.88 -16.64 7.98
C GLU A 62 33.43 -16.25 8.32
N ALA A 63 32.80 -16.96 9.26
CA ALA A 63 31.45 -16.65 9.71
C ALA A 63 31.33 -15.22 10.29
N MET A 64 32.35 -14.76 11.03
CA MET A 64 32.35 -13.42 11.62
C MET A 64 32.44 -12.31 10.55
N LYS A 65 33.21 -12.54 9.47
CA LYS A 65 33.32 -11.58 8.34
C LYS A 65 32.01 -11.49 7.57
N ASP A 66 31.40 -12.63 7.26
CA ASP A 66 30.14 -12.68 6.54
C ASP A 66 28.99 -12.09 7.36
N ALA A 67 28.92 -12.40 8.66
CA ALA A 67 27.93 -11.83 9.56
C ALA A 67 28.00 -10.30 9.61
N ARG A 68 29.22 -9.73 9.62
CA ARG A 68 29.43 -8.27 9.60
C ARG A 68 28.95 -7.65 8.30
N TYR A 69 29.18 -8.32 7.17
CA TYR A 69 28.69 -7.87 5.86
C TYR A 69 27.15 -7.86 5.81
N TYR A 70 26.50 -8.94 6.23
CA TYR A 70 25.03 -9.01 6.29
C TYR A 70 24.43 -8.02 7.29
N ALA A 71 25.12 -7.71 8.40
CA ALA A 71 24.68 -6.69 9.36
C ALA A 71 24.63 -5.29 8.73
N PHE A 72 25.63 -4.91 7.92
CA PHE A 72 25.60 -3.64 7.20
C PHE A 72 24.48 -3.60 6.15
N LEU A 73 24.21 -4.71 5.45
CA LEU A 73 23.07 -4.83 4.53
C LEU A 73 21.72 -4.66 5.25
N PHE A 74 21.59 -5.22 6.47
CA PHE A 74 20.39 -5.07 7.29
C PHE A 74 20.13 -3.61 7.68
N ILE A 75 21.18 -2.87 8.06
CA ILE A 75 21.08 -1.44 8.38
C ILE A 75 20.66 -0.65 7.12
N GLY A 76 21.29 -0.91 5.98
CA GLY A 76 20.94 -0.26 4.72
C GLY A 76 19.50 -0.53 4.29
N ALA A 77 19.05 -1.78 4.39
CA ALA A 77 17.67 -2.18 4.11
C ALA A 77 16.67 -1.51 5.07
N GLY A 78 17.02 -1.40 6.36
CA GLY A 78 16.20 -0.72 7.37
C GLY A 78 16.03 0.77 7.10
N VAL A 79 17.12 1.47 6.77
CA VAL A 79 17.06 2.89 6.40
C VAL A 79 16.25 3.09 5.12
N GLY A 80 16.47 2.25 4.11
CA GLY A 80 15.70 2.30 2.85
C GLY A 80 14.21 2.07 3.06
N ALA A 81 13.85 1.05 3.85
CA ALA A 81 12.46 0.75 4.20
C ALA A 81 11.83 1.89 5.02
N GLY A 82 12.56 2.48 5.97
CA GLY A 82 12.09 3.63 6.75
C GLY A 82 11.77 4.84 5.89
N ILE A 83 12.65 5.18 4.93
CA ILE A 83 12.43 6.28 3.99
C ILE A 83 11.23 5.99 3.08
N ALA A 84 11.12 4.76 2.56
CA ALA A 84 10.00 4.34 1.72
C ALA A 84 8.66 4.42 2.48
N ALA A 85 8.63 3.94 3.73
CA ALA A 85 7.46 4.01 4.60
C ALA A 85 7.04 5.46 4.90
N PHE A 86 8.01 6.33 5.20
CA PHE A 86 7.75 7.75 5.46
C PHE A 86 7.20 8.47 4.23
N LEU A 87 7.80 8.25 3.06
CA LEU A 87 7.33 8.80 1.79
C LEU A 87 5.92 8.30 1.45
N GLN A 88 5.69 7.00 1.59
CA GLN A 88 4.38 6.41 1.37
C GLN A 88 3.31 7.04 2.27
N ALA A 89 3.54 7.05 3.59
CA ALA A 89 2.59 7.59 4.56
C ALA A 89 2.29 9.07 4.30
N SER A 90 3.33 9.87 4.02
CA SER A 90 3.20 11.30 3.78
C SER A 90 2.45 11.59 2.46
N MET A 91 2.82 10.91 1.37
CA MET A 91 2.20 11.14 0.05
C MET A 91 0.73 10.73 0.03
N PHE A 92 0.38 9.56 0.59
CA PHE A 92 -1.02 9.13 0.66
C PHE A 92 -1.83 9.96 1.66
N GLY A 93 -1.22 10.39 2.77
CA GLY A 93 -1.86 11.31 3.72
C GLY A 93 -2.25 12.63 3.06
N ILE A 94 -1.30 13.27 2.38
CA ILE A 94 -1.52 14.55 1.67
C ILE A 94 -2.56 14.36 0.55
N ALA A 95 -2.43 13.33 -0.28
CA ALA A 95 -3.38 13.06 -1.36
C ALA A 95 -4.81 12.79 -0.82
N GLY A 96 -4.93 12.09 0.30
CA GLY A 96 -6.21 11.82 0.97
C GLY A 96 -6.86 13.07 1.53
N GLU A 97 -6.08 13.99 2.10
CA GLU A 97 -6.56 15.27 2.62
C GLU A 97 -7.04 16.18 1.49
N GLN A 98 -6.25 16.33 0.42
CA GLN A 98 -6.62 17.18 -0.72
C GLN A 98 -7.88 16.68 -1.43
N LEU A 99 -8.01 15.36 -1.62
CA LEU A 99 -9.21 14.74 -2.17
C LEU A 99 -10.45 15.04 -1.31
N THR A 100 -10.33 14.88 0.01
CA THR A 100 -11.41 15.15 0.96
C THR A 100 -11.84 16.62 0.93
N LEU A 101 -10.88 17.56 0.94
CA LEU A 101 -11.15 18.99 0.87
C LEU A 101 -11.85 19.40 -0.43
N ARG A 102 -11.40 18.87 -1.57
CA ARG A 102 -11.99 19.18 -2.87
C ARG A 102 -13.43 18.69 -2.99
N MET A 103 -13.70 17.49 -2.46
CA MET A 103 -15.05 16.92 -2.46
C MET A 103 -15.98 17.66 -1.51
N ARG A 104 -15.52 18.02 -0.31
CA ARG A 104 -16.28 18.92 0.59
C ARG A 104 -16.67 20.22 -0.10
N ARG A 105 -15.72 20.87 -0.80
CA ARG A 105 -15.98 22.12 -1.53
C ARG A 105 -17.02 21.94 -2.64
N LYS A 106 -16.92 20.87 -3.43
CA LYS A 106 -17.88 20.56 -4.50
C LYS A 106 -19.28 20.27 -3.95
N THR A 107 -19.38 19.44 -2.92
CA THR A 107 -20.67 19.07 -2.31
C THR A 107 -21.33 20.26 -1.64
N PHE A 108 -20.57 21.09 -0.91
CA PHE A 108 -21.10 22.32 -0.31
C PHE A 108 -21.56 23.33 -1.36
N ALA A 109 -20.79 23.52 -2.43
CA ALA A 109 -21.18 24.40 -3.54
C ALA A 109 -22.44 23.90 -4.27
N ALA A 110 -22.60 22.58 -4.43
CA ALA A 110 -23.81 21.99 -5.01
C ALA A 110 -25.02 22.16 -4.09
N MET A 111 -24.82 22.00 -2.78
CA MET A 111 -25.85 22.22 -1.77
C MET A 111 -26.40 23.65 -1.85
N LEU A 112 -25.53 24.67 -1.87
CA LEU A 112 -25.94 26.08 -1.94
C LEU A 112 -26.69 26.48 -3.22
N ARG A 113 -26.62 25.68 -4.30
CA ARG A 113 -27.30 25.96 -5.57
C ARG A 113 -28.72 25.38 -5.64
N GLN A 114 -29.15 24.71 -4.58
CA GLN A 114 -30.41 23.99 -4.57
C GLN A 114 -31.58 24.90 -4.17
N GLU A 115 -32.75 24.62 -4.72
CA GLU A 115 -33.98 25.39 -4.48
C GLU A 115 -34.52 25.26 -3.04
N ILE A 116 -35.24 26.27 -2.55
CA ILE A 116 -35.76 26.31 -1.18
C ILE A 116 -36.65 25.08 -0.87
N SER A 117 -37.47 24.67 -1.84
CA SER A 117 -38.39 23.52 -1.72
C SER A 117 -37.67 22.19 -1.54
N TRP A 118 -36.40 22.10 -1.95
CA TRP A 118 -35.60 20.90 -1.73
C TRP A 118 -35.20 20.72 -0.26
N TYR A 119 -35.01 21.83 0.47
CA TYR A 119 -34.70 21.83 1.91
C TYR A 119 -35.93 21.60 2.80
N ASP A 120 -37.14 21.83 2.27
CA ASP A 120 -38.39 21.56 2.98
C ASP A 120 -38.66 20.06 3.19
N ARG A 121 -37.88 19.18 2.54
CA ARG A 121 -37.95 17.73 2.76
C ARG A 121 -37.22 17.37 4.05
N ASP A 122 -37.84 16.58 4.94
CA ASP A 122 -37.24 16.10 6.20
C ASP A 122 -35.87 15.42 6.00
N GLU A 123 -35.72 14.72 4.86
CA GLU A 123 -34.49 14.04 4.44
C GLU A 123 -33.34 15.01 4.12
N ASN A 124 -33.66 16.26 3.80
CA ASN A 124 -32.76 17.31 3.35
C ASN A 124 -32.71 18.51 4.31
N ASN A 125 -33.05 18.29 5.58
CA ASN A 125 -32.87 19.30 6.61
C ASN A 125 -31.37 19.63 6.79
N THR A 126 -31.06 20.90 7.04
CA THR A 126 -29.69 21.42 7.17
C THR A 126 -28.82 20.65 8.17
N GLY A 127 -29.40 20.18 9.27
CA GLY A 127 -28.73 19.32 10.25
C GLY A 127 -28.34 17.95 9.68
N THR A 128 -29.26 17.30 8.95
CA THR A 128 -29.03 16.02 8.29
C THR A 128 -27.96 16.14 7.20
N LEU A 129 -27.97 17.22 6.41
CA LEU A 129 -26.94 17.44 5.39
C LEU A 129 -25.56 17.71 5.96
N THR A 130 -25.48 18.49 7.04
CA THR A 130 -24.19 18.77 7.68
C THR A 130 -23.59 17.50 8.28
N SER A 131 -24.43 16.65 8.87
CA SER A 131 -24.04 15.32 9.35
C SER A 131 -23.59 14.41 8.20
N ARG A 132 -24.36 14.33 7.10
CA ARG A 132 -24.00 13.56 5.90
C ARG A 132 -22.70 14.05 5.26
N LEU A 133 -22.52 15.37 5.12
CA LEU A 133 -21.29 15.96 4.56
C LEU A 133 -20.05 15.64 5.42
N SER A 134 -20.21 15.62 6.74
CA SER A 134 -19.15 15.26 7.67
C SER A 134 -18.85 13.75 7.62
N GLY A 135 -19.89 12.91 7.54
CA GLY A 135 -19.77 11.46 7.40
C GLY A 135 -19.18 11.01 6.06
N ASP A 136 -19.60 11.61 4.96
CA ASP A 136 -19.07 11.35 3.62
C ASP A 136 -17.60 11.76 3.52
N ALA A 137 -17.20 12.84 4.18
CA ALA A 137 -15.80 13.22 4.26
C ALA A 137 -14.94 12.19 5.03
N ALA A 138 -15.48 11.60 6.10
CA ALA A 138 -14.80 10.54 6.84
C ALA A 138 -14.73 9.24 6.02
N SER A 139 -15.78 8.89 5.28
CA SER A 139 -15.78 7.70 4.41
C SER A 139 -14.84 7.87 3.20
N MET A 140 -14.60 9.10 2.75
CA MET A 140 -13.60 9.39 1.71
C MET A 140 -12.15 9.23 2.19
N GLN A 141 -11.86 9.46 3.47
CA GLN A 141 -10.60 9.01 4.07
C GLN A 141 -10.46 7.48 4.03
N GLY A 142 -11.57 6.74 3.97
CA GLY A 142 -11.61 5.30 3.66
C GLY A 142 -10.87 4.93 2.36
N VAL A 143 -10.89 5.79 1.34
CA VAL A 143 -10.15 5.58 0.09
C VAL A 143 -8.64 5.59 0.32
N SER A 144 -8.15 6.26 1.36
CA SER A 144 -6.73 6.19 1.74
C SER A 144 -6.35 4.79 2.24
N HIS A 145 -7.27 4.02 2.84
CA HIS A 145 -7.01 2.64 3.25
C HIS A 145 -6.81 1.70 2.05
N VAL A 146 -7.32 2.04 0.87
CA VAL A 146 -7.04 1.30 -0.38
C VAL A 146 -5.54 1.28 -0.68
N SER A 147 -4.77 2.29 -0.24
CA SER A 147 -3.31 2.28 -0.40
C SER A 147 -2.63 1.15 0.39
N ILE A 148 -3.18 0.78 1.55
CA ILE A 148 -2.69 -0.34 2.37
C ILE A 148 -3.07 -1.67 1.71
N GLU A 149 -4.28 -1.78 1.15
CA GLU A 149 -4.69 -2.97 0.39
C GLU A 149 -3.83 -3.17 -0.87
N ILE A 150 -3.52 -2.09 -1.60
CA ILE A 150 -2.61 -2.11 -2.74
C ILE A 150 -1.19 -2.51 -2.31
N GLN A 151 -0.72 -2.02 -1.16
CA GLN A 151 0.57 -2.43 -0.61
C GLN A 151 0.58 -3.93 -0.31
N LEU A 152 -0.45 -4.48 0.34
CA LEU A 152 -0.54 -5.90 0.65
C LEU A 152 -0.53 -6.75 -0.63
N LEU A 153 -1.33 -6.37 -1.64
CA LEU A 153 -1.33 -7.02 -2.95
C LEU A 153 0.04 -6.94 -3.63
N SER A 154 0.71 -5.80 -3.55
CA SER A 154 2.06 -5.64 -4.10
C SER A 154 3.07 -6.55 -3.39
N SER A 155 3.01 -6.67 -2.06
CA SER A 155 3.85 -7.59 -1.29
C SER A 155 3.68 -9.03 -1.74
N PHE A 156 2.44 -9.47 -2.01
CA PHE A 156 2.18 -10.82 -2.54
C PHE A 156 2.77 -11.00 -3.94
N LEU A 157 2.57 -10.03 -4.83
CA LEU A 157 3.03 -10.11 -6.22
C LEU A 157 4.55 -10.03 -6.37
N VAL A 158 5.25 -9.30 -5.49
CA VAL A 158 6.71 -9.20 -5.51
C VAL A 158 7.36 -10.30 -4.68
N GLY A 159 6.75 -10.67 -3.55
CA GLY A 159 7.30 -11.69 -2.64
C GLY A 159 7.31 -13.09 -3.24
N ILE A 160 6.25 -13.49 -3.95
CA ILE A 160 6.15 -14.85 -4.52
C ILE A 160 7.25 -15.09 -5.58
N PRO A 161 7.44 -14.24 -6.60
CA PRO A 161 8.47 -14.46 -7.63
C PRO A 161 9.89 -14.50 -7.05
N ILE A 162 10.26 -13.55 -6.19
CA ILE A 162 11.63 -13.49 -5.62
C ILE A 162 11.93 -14.77 -4.83
N THR A 163 10.97 -15.22 -4.02
CA THR A 163 11.14 -16.45 -3.22
C THR A 163 11.23 -17.68 -4.10
N VAL A 164 10.39 -17.77 -5.15
CA VAL A 164 10.41 -18.88 -6.11
C VAL A 164 11.70 -18.92 -6.90
N THR A 165 12.21 -17.78 -7.39
CA THR A 165 13.49 -17.71 -8.11
C THR A 165 14.64 -18.12 -7.20
N LYS A 166 14.68 -17.64 -5.96
CA LYS A 166 15.73 -18.02 -5.00
C LYS A 166 15.68 -19.52 -4.65
N TRP A 167 14.49 -20.07 -4.46
CA TRP A 167 14.30 -21.50 -4.23
C TRP A 167 14.77 -22.32 -5.42
N PHE A 168 14.40 -21.93 -6.64
CA PHE A 168 14.79 -22.63 -7.87
C PHE A 168 16.32 -22.62 -8.07
N LEU A 169 16.98 -21.47 -7.86
CA LEU A 169 18.44 -21.37 -7.96
C LEU A 169 19.14 -22.27 -6.92
N ARG A 170 18.60 -22.34 -5.70
CA ARG A 170 19.13 -23.21 -4.65
C ARG A 170 18.93 -24.70 -4.96
N GLN A 171 17.80 -25.06 -5.56
CA GLN A 171 17.52 -26.42 -6.03
C GLN A 171 18.55 -26.82 -7.10
N SER A 172 18.77 -25.98 -8.12
CA SER A 172 19.74 -26.26 -9.19
C SER A 172 21.17 -26.43 -8.66
N ALA A 173 21.58 -25.62 -7.68
CA ALA A 173 22.90 -25.74 -7.06
C ALA A 173 23.05 -27.03 -6.20
N SER A 174 21.95 -27.54 -5.63
CA SER A 174 21.95 -28.79 -4.86
C SER A 174 22.01 -30.02 -5.77
N ASP A 175 21.33 -29.97 -6.91
CA ASP A 175 21.34 -31.05 -7.89
C ASP A 175 22.73 -31.19 -8.56
N GLU A 176 23.42 -30.09 -8.84
CA GLU A 176 24.78 -30.12 -9.39
C GLU A 176 25.80 -30.76 -8.41
N LYS A 177 25.69 -30.45 -7.12
CA LYS A 177 26.57 -31.04 -6.09
C LYS A 177 26.33 -32.53 -5.89
N THR A 178 25.09 -33.00 -5.98
CA THR A 178 24.74 -34.42 -5.82
C THR A 178 25.12 -35.27 -7.03
N VAL A 179 25.07 -34.70 -8.25
CA VAL A 179 25.56 -35.38 -9.46
C VAL A 179 27.08 -35.50 -9.45
N SER A 180 27.80 -34.43 -9.11
CA SER A 180 29.27 -34.46 -9.03
C SER A 180 29.78 -35.46 -7.96
N ALA A 181 29.09 -35.55 -6.83
CA ALA A 181 29.40 -36.53 -5.77
C ALA A 181 29.06 -37.99 -6.11
N ARG A 182 28.29 -38.25 -7.18
CA ARG A 182 27.99 -39.62 -7.66
C ARG A 182 28.92 -40.10 -8.78
N VAL A 183 29.67 -39.19 -9.40
CA VAL A 183 30.55 -39.48 -10.55
C VAL A 183 32.02 -39.66 -10.11
N VAL A 184 32.33 -39.36 -8.85
CA VAL A 184 33.61 -39.64 -8.18
C VAL A 184 33.47 -40.88 -7.31
#